data_AF-A0A1G8TLZ0-F1
#
_entry.id   AF-A0A1G8TLZ0-F1
#
_cell.length_a   1.000
_cell.length_b   1.000
_cell.length_c   1.000
_cell.angle_alpha   90.00
_cell.angle_beta   90.00
_cell.angle_gamma   90.00
#
_symmetry.space_group_name_H-M   'P 1'
#
loop_
_entity.id
_entity.type
_entity.pdbx_description
1 polymer ?
#
loop_
_entity_poly.entity_id
_entity_poly.type
_entity_poly.pdbx_seq_one_letter_code
_entity_poly.pdbx_strand_id
1 'polypeptide(L)'
;MHVANLYERPRSGDSSHRVTDDGAREADGLLLETGRERLAEENLSDPEHPRQIAQEKPKLEEGHHVFAENRKGISYDSLFGSYIDGAQRIVVTDPYIRYFYQIKNMMEFVEMVIRRKAPEDQVAIHLVTGPDDGNIHKQRELLESITEACVGSGVDFTWAFDTSGTAHARDIVTDAGWKIVLDRGLDIFQAPLRRDGFSLSDRLQEHRMLKGFYVTYVRLG
;
A
#
# COMPACT_ATOMS: atom_id res chain seq x y z
N MET A 1 -13.81 50.08 -17.41
CA MET A 1 -14.82 49.60 -18.37
C MET A 1 -15.32 48.25 -17.89
N HIS A 2 -16.63 48.17 -17.69
CA HIS A 2 -17.53 47.00 -17.62
C HIS A 2 -17.24 45.81 -16.67
N VAL A 3 -18.17 45.74 -15.72
CA VAL A 3 -18.61 44.73 -14.75
C VAL A 3 -19.31 43.51 -15.38
N ALA A 4 -19.47 42.48 -14.51
CA ALA A 4 -20.56 41.50 -14.35
C ALA A 4 -20.30 40.06 -14.89
N ASN A 5 -20.33 39.00 -14.05
CA ASN A 5 -21.49 38.25 -13.48
C ASN A 5 -22.23 37.46 -14.60
N LEU A 6 -22.72 36.22 -14.49
CA LEU A 6 -23.38 35.47 -13.41
C LEU A 6 -23.49 33.96 -13.79
N TYR A 7 -23.78 33.14 -12.79
CA TYR A 7 -24.42 31.81 -12.88
C TYR A 7 -25.69 31.81 -13.73
N GLU A 8 -26.01 30.70 -14.42
CA GLU A 8 -27.40 30.24 -14.62
C GLU A 8 -27.50 28.78 -15.11
N ARG A 9 -28.42 28.02 -14.50
CA ARG A 9 -29.01 26.75 -15.02
C ARG A 9 -30.28 27.09 -15.81
N PRO A 10 -30.77 26.17 -16.65
CA PRO A 10 -32.21 26.05 -16.86
C PRO A 10 -32.77 24.65 -16.50
N ARG A 11 -34.05 24.67 -16.07
CA ARG A 11 -34.97 23.53 -15.91
C ARG A 11 -36.07 23.58 -16.99
N SER A 12 -36.62 22.39 -17.27
CA SER A 12 -38.03 22.00 -17.53
C SER A 12 -38.77 22.30 -18.85
N GLY A 13 -39.55 21.29 -19.27
CA GLY A 13 -40.72 21.27 -20.17
C GLY A 13 -40.86 19.87 -20.80
N ASP A 14 -41.70 18.93 -20.32
CA ASP A 14 -43.17 18.76 -20.50
C ASP A 14 -43.55 18.39 -21.96
N SER A 15 -44.46 17.49 -22.36
CA SER A 15 -45.53 16.65 -21.79
C SER A 15 -45.91 15.56 -22.84
N SER A 16 -46.60 14.49 -22.46
CA SER A 16 -47.89 14.11 -23.09
C SER A 16 -48.54 12.87 -22.44
N HIS A 17 -49.77 13.10 -21.97
CA HIS A 17 -50.76 12.12 -21.55
C HIS A 17 -51.47 11.49 -22.75
N ARG A 18 -51.94 10.24 -22.61
CA ARG A 18 -53.26 9.79 -23.09
C ARG A 18 -53.83 8.68 -22.18
N VAL A 19 -55.15 8.75 -22.03
CA VAL A 19 -56.07 8.05 -21.12
C VAL A 19 -56.92 7.06 -21.94
N THR A 20 -57.36 5.96 -21.30
CA THR A 20 -58.73 5.35 -21.27
C THR A 20 -58.63 4.09 -20.39
N ASP A 21 -59.26 3.94 -19.22
CA ASP A 21 -60.67 3.93 -18.76
C ASP A 21 -61.36 2.55 -18.83
N ASP A 22 -62.19 2.32 -17.80
CA ASP A 22 -63.29 1.36 -17.57
C ASP A 22 -63.11 -0.02 -16.90
N GLY A 23 -63.83 -0.20 -15.77
CA GLY A 23 -64.64 -1.41 -15.53
C GLY A 23 -64.83 -1.98 -14.10
N ALA A 24 -65.89 -1.56 -13.37
CA ALA A 24 -66.78 -2.25 -12.37
C ALA A 24 -66.20 -2.91 -11.07
N ARG A 25 -66.58 -2.51 -9.82
CA ARG A 25 -67.82 -2.78 -8.97
C ARG A 25 -68.02 -4.28 -8.62
N GLU A 26 -68.10 -4.79 -7.38
CA GLU A 26 -69.02 -4.66 -6.22
C GLU A 26 -68.37 -5.35 -4.97
N ALA A 27 -68.35 -4.79 -3.75
CA ALA A 27 -69.31 -4.82 -2.62
C ALA A 27 -69.30 -6.07 -1.68
N ASP A 28 -69.15 -5.78 -0.37
CA ASP A 28 -69.85 -6.34 0.80
C ASP A 28 -69.10 -7.19 1.86
N GLY A 29 -69.34 -6.88 3.15
CA GLY A 29 -69.47 -7.91 4.21
C GLY A 29 -68.38 -8.15 5.29
N LEU A 30 -68.30 -7.27 6.30
CA LEU A 30 -68.29 -7.52 7.76
C LEU A 30 -67.71 -8.81 8.46
N LEU A 31 -66.80 -8.55 9.43
CA LEU A 31 -66.59 -9.12 10.80
C LEU A 31 -66.05 -10.55 11.11
N LEU A 32 -64.96 -10.50 11.90
CA LEU A 32 -64.63 -11.24 13.15
C LEU A 32 -64.01 -12.66 13.13
N GLU A 33 -62.87 -12.70 13.83
CA GLU A 33 -62.35 -13.75 14.74
C GLU A 33 -61.21 -14.69 14.29
N THR A 34 -60.01 -14.27 14.73
CA THR A 34 -59.02 -15.04 15.52
C THR A 34 -58.51 -16.38 15.02
N GLY A 35 -57.19 -16.45 14.82
CA GLY A 35 -56.48 -17.72 14.63
C GLY A 35 -55.00 -17.52 14.38
N ARG A 36 -54.23 -17.34 15.46
CA ARG A 36 -52.77 -17.36 15.59
C ARG A 36 -52.00 -18.05 14.45
N GLU A 37 -51.00 -17.36 13.89
CA GLU A 37 -49.69 -17.96 13.60
C GLU A 37 -48.55 -16.92 13.55
N ARG A 38 -47.63 -17.09 14.51
CA ARG A 38 -46.28 -16.56 14.68
C ARG A 38 -45.70 -15.68 13.56
N LEU A 39 -45.52 -14.39 13.86
CA LEU A 39 -44.46 -13.57 13.28
C LEU A 39 -43.27 -13.56 14.23
N ALA A 40 -42.09 -13.85 13.65
CA ALA A 40 -40.79 -13.83 14.30
C ALA A 40 -40.50 -12.46 14.93
N GLU A 41 -39.87 -12.49 16.10
CA GLU A 41 -39.32 -11.31 16.76
C GLU A 41 -38.40 -10.56 15.79
N GLU A 42 -38.76 -9.31 15.53
CA GLU A 42 -37.93 -8.34 14.85
C GLU A 42 -36.62 -8.18 15.62
N ASN A 43 -35.51 -8.54 14.98
CA ASN A 43 -34.20 -7.99 15.32
C ASN A 43 -34.27 -6.48 15.09
N LEU A 44 -34.53 -5.72 16.14
CA LEU A 44 -34.26 -4.29 16.18
C LEU A 44 -32.76 -4.09 16.03
N SER A 45 -32.33 -3.84 14.79
CA SER A 45 -31.00 -3.35 14.48
C SER A 45 -30.90 -1.88 14.86
N ASP A 46 -30.07 -1.57 15.84
CA ASP A 46 -29.60 -0.21 16.12
C ASP A 46 -28.99 0.42 14.85
N PRO A 47 -29.44 1.60 14.40
CA PRO A 47 -28.99 2.18 13.14
C PRO A 47 -27.70 3.02 13.21
N GLU A 48 -26.94 3.01 14.32
CA GLU A 48 -25.82 3.96 14.49
C GLU A 48 -24.40 3.39 14.48
N HIS A 49 -24.18 2.12 14.14
CA HIS A 49 -22.81 1.60 13.93
C HIS A 49 -22.62 1.08 12.52
N PRO A 50 -21.83 1.77 11.66
CA PRO A 50 -21.35 1.17 10.43
C PRO A 50 -20.62 -0.12 10.79
N ARG A 51 -21.13 -1.28 10.35
CA ARG A 51 -20.38 -2.54 10.39
C ARG A 51 -19.10 -2.29 9.59
N GLN A 52 -17.99 -2.08 10.30
CA GLN A 52 -16.67 -2.19 9.71
C GLN A 52 -16.60 -3.60 9.12
N ILE A 53 -16.66 -3.70 7.80
CA ILE A 53 -16.30 -4.92 7.11
C ILE A 53 -14.81 -5.07 7.41
N ALA A 54 -14.49 -5.90 8.41
CA ALA A 54 -13.12 -6.30 8.65
C ALA A 54 -12.64 -6.96 7.34
N GLN A 55 -11.83 -6.24 6.57
CA GLN A 55 -11.14 -6.83 5.44
C GLN A 55 -10.31 -7.98 6.01
N GLU A 56 -10.67 -9.21 5.67
CA GLU A 56 -9.85 -10.36 6.02
C GLU A 56 -8.43 -10.09 5.52
N LYS A 57 -7.45 -10.10 6.43
CA LYS A 57 -6.06 -9.94 6.05
C LYS A 57 -5.74 -11.02 5.00
N PRO A 58 -5.23 -10.65 3.82
CA PRO A 58 -4.91 -11.63 2.78
C PRO A 58 -3.97 -12.67 3.36
N LYS A 59 -4.27 -13.94 3.13
CA LYS A 59 -3.39 -15.04 3.51
C LYS A 59 -2.09 -14.89 2.74
N LEU A 60 -0.98 -14.76 3.46
CA LEU A 60 0.35 -14.69 2.87
C LEU A 60 0.71 -16.04 2.24
N GLU A 61 1.28 -16.00 1.04
CA GLU A 61 1.63 -17.19 0.27
C GLU A 61 3.11 -17.21 -0.05
N GLU A 62 3.72 -18.38 0.03
CA GLU A 62 5.04 -18.61 -0.53
C GLU A 62 4.95 -18.68 -2.06
N GLY A 63 6.00 -18.26 -2.76
CA GLY A 63 5.97 -18.31 -4.21
C GLY A 63 7.03 -17.46 -4.90
N HIS A 64 7.25 -17.77 -6.17
CA HIS A 64 8.13 -17.02 -7.06
C HIS A 64 7.29 -16.18 -8.04
N HIS A 65 7.54 -14.87 -8.06
CA HIS A 65 6.77 -13.90 -8.81
C HIS A 65 7.71 -13.09 -9.71
N VAL A 66 7.38 -13.06 -11.01
CA VAL A 66 8.16 -12.34 -12.02
C VAL A 66 7.38 -11.10 -12.46
N PHE A 67 8.06 -9.96 -12.46
CA PHE A 67 7.50 -8.66 -12.83
C PHE A 67 8.13 -8.19 -14.13
N ALA A 68 7.30 -7.93 -15.14
CA ALA A 68 7.74 -7.47 -16.43
C ALA A 68 8.25 -6.02 -16.38
N GLU A 69 9.30 -5.75 -17.16
CA GLU A 69 9.84 -4.42 -17.35
C GLU A 69 8.82 -3.46 -17.98
N ASN A 70 9.00 -2.14 -17.79
CA ASN A 70 8.20 -1.07 -18.38
C ASN A 70 6.73 -1.06 -17.93
N ARG A 71 6.42 -1.77 -16.83
CA ARG A 71 5.13 -1.72 -16.14
C ARG A 71 5.17 -0.71 -15.01
N LYS A 72 3.98 -0.34 -14.53
CA LYS A 72 3.72 0.54 -13.38
C LYS A 72 2.75 -0.17 -12.44
N GLY A 73 2.46 0.43 -11.29
CA GLY A 73 1.46 -0.05 -10.33
C GLY A 73 2.02 -0.92 -9.20
N ILE A 74 3.35 -0.99 -9.07
CA ILE A 74 4.03 -1.74 -8.00
C ILE A 74 4.75 -0.76 -7.07
N SER A 75 4.66 -1.02 -5.78
CA SER A 75 5.38 -0.33 -4.71
C SER A 75 5.93 -1.33 -3.69
N TYR A 76 6.81 -0.86 -2.82
CA TYR A 76 7.30 -1.67 -1.70
C TYR A 76 6.19 -2.10 -0.76
N ASP A 77 5.16 -1.28 -0.57
CA ASP A 77 4.02 -1.68 0.25
C ASP A 77 3.32 -2.90 -0.36
N SER A 78 3.08 -2.88 -1.68
CA SER A 78 2.46 -4.02 -2.39
C SER A 78 3.32 -5.28 -2.44
N LEU A 79 4.66 -5.15 -2.40
CA LEU A 79 5.59 -6.28 -2.46
C LEU A 79 5.92 -6.86 -1.08
N PHE A 80 6.13 -5.99 -0.10
CA PHE A 80 6.72 -6.37 1.18
C PHE A 80 5.79 -6.14 2.36
N GLY A 81 4.84 -5.20 2.24
CA GLY A 81 4.07 -4.69 3.37
C GLY A 81 3.42 -5.79 4.21
N SER A 82 2.64 -6.67 3.58
CA SER A 82 1.98 -7.75 4.31
C SER A 82 2.96 -8.79 4.89
N TYR A 83 4.15 -8.97 4.29
CA TYR A 83 5.17 -9.94 4.74
C TYR A 83 6.03 -9.43 5.90
N ILE A 84 6.02 -8.11 6.16
CA ILE A 84 6.71 -7.49 7.29
C ILE A 84 5.78 -7.14 8.45
N ASP A 85 4.45 -7.26 8.27
CA ASP A 85 3.49 -6.93 9.31
C ASP A 85 3.75 -7.74 10.59
N GLY A 86 3.89 -7.04 11.71
CA GLY A 86 4.18 -7.62 13.02
C GLY A 86 5.66 -7.97 13.26
N ALA A 87 6.57 -7.70 12.31
CA ALA A 87 8.00 -7.86 12.53
C ALA A 87 8.52 -6.78 13.49
N GLN A 88 9.36 -7.19 14.45
CA GLN A 88 10.10 -6.29 15.32
C GLN A 88 11.54 -6.10 14.85
N ARG A 89 12.06 -7.07 14.08
CA ARG A 89 13.40 -7.02 13.49
C ARG A 89 13.35 -7.40 12.02
N ILE A 90 13.93 -6.53 11.20
CA ILE A 90 14.03 -6.69 9.76
C ILE A 90 15.50 -6.54 9.37
N VAL A 91 16.06 -7.54 8.72
CA VAL A 91 17.40 -7.49 8.12
C VAL A 91 17.24 -7.37 6.62
N VAL A 92 17.82 -6.33 6.04
CA VAL A 92 17.89 -6.12 4.59
C VAL A 92 19.32 -6.37 4.16
N THR A 93 19.54 -7.35 3.29
CA THR A 93 20.83 -7.59 2.64
C THR A 93 20.72 -7.11 1.21
N ASP A 94 21.49 -6.08 0.83
CA ASP A 94 21.57 -5.58 -0.55
C ASP A 94 22.94 -4.92 -0.80
N PRO A 95 23.85 -5.56 -1.56
CA PRO A 95 25.22 -5.09 -1.75
C PRO A 95 25.32 -3.82 -2.62
N TYR A 96 24.21 -3.37 -3.19
CA TYR A 96 24.15 -2.27 -4.14
C TYR A 96 23.48 -1.02 -3.59
N ILE A 97 23.34 -0.85 -2.26
CA ILE A 97 22.86 0.43 -1.69
C ILE A 97 24.03 1.42 -1.59
N ARG A 98 24.42 2.03 -2.72
CA ARG A 98 25.65 2.84 -2.88
C ARG A 98 25.38 4.29 -3.25
N TYR A 99 24.58 4.49 -4.28
CA TYR A 99 24.28 5.80 -4.84
C TYR A 99 23.05 6.43 -4.19
N PHE A 100 22.94 7.75 -4.29
CA PHE A 100 21.83 8.52 -3.72
C PHE A 100 20.44 7.92 -4.03
N TYR A 101 20.19 7.49 -5.27
CA TYR A 101 18.88 6.92 -5.64
C TYR A 101 18.64 5.53 -5.01
N GLN A 102 19.70 4.75 -4.76
CA GLN A 102 19.60 3.45 -4.09
C GLN A 102 19.41 3.63 -2.58
N ILE A 103 20.09 4.62 -2.00
CA ILE A 103 19.89 5.00 -0.60
C ILE A 103 18.50 5.62 -0.40
N LYS A 104 17.99 6.40 -1.37
CA LYS A 104 16.59 6.86 -1.39
C LYS A 104 15.61 5.68 -1.42
N ASN A 105 15.90 4.65 -2.20
CA ASN A 105 15.10 3.41 -2.18
C ASN A 105 15.12 2.75 -0.79
N MET A 106 16.26 2.73 -0.08
CA MET A 106 16.30 2.27 1.31
C MET A 106 15.43 3.15 2.22
N MET A 107 15.52 4.48 2.12
CA MET A 107 14.67 5.39 2.89
C MET A 107 13.18 5.14 2.64
N GLU A 108 12.78 4.92 1.39
CA GLU A 108 11.38 4.60 1.06
C GLU A 108 10.92 3.26 1.63
N PHE A 109 11.80 2.28 1.75
CA PHE A 109 11.52 1.05 2.48
C PHE A 109 11.30 1.34 3.97
N VAL A 110 12.17 2.14 4.60
CA VAL A 110 12.00 2.58 5.99
C VAL A 110 10.67 3.32 6.19
N GLU A 111 10.32 4.25 5.29
CA GLU A 111 9.04 4.96 5.35
C GLU A 111 7.83 4.01 5.25
N MET A 112 7.93 2.95 4.45
CA MET A 112 6.89 1.93 4.37
C MET A 112 6.74 1.21 5.71
N VAL A 113 7.83 0.81 6.38
CA VAL A 113 7.79 0.22 7.72
C VAL A 113 7.13 1.16 8.73
N ILE A 114 7.53 2.45 8.75
CA ILE A 114 6.97 3.47 9.64
C ILE A 114 5.45 3.60 9.46
N ARG A 115 4.96 3.55 8.21
CA ARG A 115 3.52 3.68 7.90
C ARG A 115 2.72 2.44 8.31
N ARG A 116 3.36 1.27 8.40
CA ARG A 116 2.68 0.00 8.68
C ARG A 116 2.73 -0.44 10.14
N LYS A 117 3.79 -0.11 10.87
CA LYS A 117 3.89 -0.43 12.30
C LYS A 117 2.81 0.29 13.10
N ALA A 118 2.41 -0.27 14.25
CA ALA A 118 1.56 0.48 15.16
C ALA A 118 2.33 1.70 15.73
N PRO A 119 1.65 2.80 16.11
CA PRO A 119 2.31 3.96 16.72
C PRO A 119 3.18 3.59 17.94
N GLU A 120 2.72 2.64 18.75
CA GLU A 120 3.38 2.13 19.95
C GLU A 120 4.55 1.17 19.69
N ASP A 121 4.61 0.57 18.49
CA ASP A 121 5.64 -0.42 18.16
C ASP A 121 7.00 0.24 17.90
N GLN A 122 8.04 -0.48 18.30
CA GLN A 122 9.42 -0.21 17.91
C GLN A 122 9.88 -1.29 16.94
N VAL A 123 10.43 -0.90 15.79
CA VAL A 123 10.94 -1.84 14.78
C VAL A 123 12.40 -1.53 14.49
N ALA A 124 13.27 -2.53 14.62
CA ALA A 124 14.67 -2.43 14.24
C ALA A 124 14.86 -2.87 12.79
N ILE A 125 15.48 -2.02 11.98
CA ILE A 125 15.88 -2.32 10.60
C ILE A 125 17.39 -2.30 10.53
N HIS A 126 18.00 -3.41 10.09
CA HIS A 126 19.44 -3.50 9.87
C HIS A 126 19.74 -3.71 8.39
N LEU A 127 20.46 -2.77 7.77
CA LEU A 127 20.96 -2.88 6.40
C LEU A 127 22.38 -3.46 6.37
N VAL A 128 22.59 -4.52 5.60
CA VAL A 128 23.91 -5.02 5.20
C VAL A 128 24.14 -4.68 3.72
N THR A 129 25.13 -3.84 3.42
CA THR A 129 25.41 -3.35 2.06
C THR A 129 26.91 -3.43 1.71
N GLY A 130 27.27 -3.26 0.44
CA GLY A 130 28.65 -3.22 -0.02
C GLY A 130 29.19 -1.77 -0.06
N PRO A 131 30.49 -1.56 0.16
CA PRO A 131 31.10 -0.23 0.01
C PRO A 131 31.07 0.25 -1.45
N ASP A 132 30.89 1.56 -1.64
CA ASP A 132 31.14 2.25 -2.89
C ASP A 132 32.64 2.58 -3.02
N ASP A 133 33.36 1.82 -3.85
CA ASP A 133 34.80 2.01 -4.10
C ASP A 133 35.13 3.42 -4.61
N GLY A 134 34.18 4.10 -5.25
CA GLY A 134 34.37 5.45 -5.78
C GLY A 134 34.07 6.56 -4.76
N ASN A 135 33.12 6.35 -3.84
CA ASN A 135 32.68 7.40 -2.91
C ASN A 135 32.07 6.87 -1.60
N ILE A 136 32.79 5.99 -0.91
CA ILE A 136 32.38 5.42 0.38
C ILE A 136 32.05 6.47 1.45
N HIS A 137 32.74 7.62 1.44
CA HIS A 137 32.47 8.72 2.37
C HIS A 137 31.08 9.29 2.17
N LYS A 138 30.67 9.57 0.92
CA LYS A 138 29.33 10.08 0.64
C LYS A 138 28.25 9.03 0.92
N GLN A 139 28.51 7.78 0.60
CA GLN A 139 27.61 6.67 0.92
C GLN A 139 27.36 6.60 2.43
N ARG A 140 28.41 6.63 3.25
CA ARG A 140 28.32 6.66 4.72
C ARG A 140 27.52 7.85 5.23
N GLU A 141 27.80 9.05 4.75
CA GLU A 141 27.07 10.28 5.13
C GLU A 141 25.56 10.14 4.84
N LEU A 142 25.21 9.62 3.66
CA LEU A 142 23.81 9.43 3.28
C LEU A 142 23.12 8.32 4.08
N LEU A 143 23.81 7.22 4.39
CA LEU A 143 23.27 6.15 5.24
C LEU A 143 23.06 6.65 6.68
N GLU A 144 23.99 7.44 7.21
CA GLU A 144 23.86 8.05 8.53
C GLU A 144 22.69 9.04 8.58
N SER A 145 22.45 9.77 7.49
CA SER A 145 21.28 10.66 7.42
C SER A 145 19.94 9.93 7.50
N ILE A 146 19.87 8.64 7.10
CA ILE A 146 18.69 7.80 7.33
C ILE A 146 18.55 7.50 8.83
N THR A 147 19.64 7.12 9.51
CA THR A 147 19.66 6.89 10.96
C THR A 147 19.13 8.11 11.71
N GLU A 148 19.65 9.30 11.39
CA GLU A 148 19.22 10.56 12.01
C GLU A 148 17.74 10.87 11.72
N ALA A 149 17.28 10.65 10.48
CA ALA A 149 15.88 10.87 10.10
C ALA A 149 14.90 9.93 10.82
N CYS A 150 15.36 8.78 11.33
CA CYS A 150 14.51 7.84 12.05
C CYS A 150 14.30 8.21 13.53
N VAL A 151 15.03 9.18 14.08
CA VAL A 151 14.91 9.56 15.50
C VAL A 151 13.47 9.98 15.83
N GLY A 152 12.89 9.30 16.82
CA GLY A 152 11.51 9.56 17.27
C GLY A 152 10.41 8.98 16.37
N SER A 153 10.76 8.30 15.27
CA SER A 153 9.79 7.65 14.37
C SER A 153 9.26 6.31 14.89
N GLY A 154 9.90 5.74 15.90
CA GLY A 154 9.67 4.37 16.36
C GLY A 154 10.33 3.29 15.47
N VAL A 155 11.23 3.69 14.58
CA VAL A 155 12.14 2.79 13.86
C VAL A 155 13.57 3.07 14.30
N ASP A 156 14.30 2.02 14.63
CA ASP A 156 15.75 2.05 14.84
C ASP A 156 16.44 1.54 13.57
N PHE A 157 17.04 2.44 12.80
CA PHE A 157 17.75 2.09 11.59
C PHE A 157 19.25 1.99 11.86
N THR A 158 19.84 0.85 11.53
CA THR A 158 21.28 0.62 11.60
C THR A 158 21.78 0.05 10.29
N TRP A 159 23.08 0.17 10.04
CA TRP A 159 23.67 -0.34 8.82
C TRP A 159 25.13 -0.79 9.02
N ALA A 160 25.58 -1.71 8.17
CA ALA A 160 26.95 -2.18 8.14
C ALA A 160 27.40 -2.46 6.71
N PHE A 161 28.70 -2.27 6.46
CA PHE A 161 29.31 -2.78 5.25
C PHE A 161 29.62 -4.27 5.41
N ASP A 162 29.20 -5.09 4.45
CA ASP A 162 29.73 -6.44 4.30
C ASP A 162 31.20 -6.35 3.87
N THR A 163 32.10 -6.71 4.78
CA THR A 163 33.53 -6.74 4.54
C THR A 163 34.02 -8.12 4.08
N SER A 164 33.14 -9.11 3.97
CA SER A 164 33.50 -10.44 3.47
C SER A 164 33.81 -10.45 1.97
N GLY A 165 33.29 -9.46 1.22
CA GLY A 165 33.44 -9.37 -0.23
C GLY A 165 32.70 -10.47 -1.00
N THR A 166 31.83 -11.24 -0.33
CA THR A 166 31.17 -12.43 -0.89
C THR A 166 29.64 -12.34 -0.91
N ALA A 167 29.02 -11.31 -0.29
CA ALA A 167 27.57 -11.19 -0.33
C ALA A 167 27.08 -10.70 -1.71
N HIS A 168 26.62 -11.66 -2.51
CA HIS A 168 25.71 -11.41 -3.64
C HIS A 168 24.24 -11.58 -3.26
N ALA A 169 23.99 -11.96 -2.00
CA ALA A 169 22.65 -12.16 -1.47
C ALA A 169 21.87 -10.84 -1.51
N ARG A 170 20.61 -10.94 -1.93
CA ARG A 170 19.65 -9.85 -1.94
C ARG A 170 18.38 -10.40 -1.33
N ASP A 171 18.18 -10.11 -0.05
CA ASP A 171 17.03 -10.60 0.68
C ASP A 171 16.59 -9.65 1.79
N ILE A 172 15.33 -9.80 2.17
CA ILE A 172 14.76 -9.21 3.38
C ILE A 172 14.35 -10.37 4.27
N VAL A 173 14.85 -10.39 5.51
CA VAL A 173 14.53 -11.40 6.51
C VAL A 173 13.84 -10.73 7.69
N THR A 174 12.70 -11.27 8.11
CA THR A 174 11.92 -10.75 9.24
C THR A 174 11.82 -11.77 10.35
N ASP A 175 11.74 -11.32 11.60
CA ASP A 175 11.40 -12.19 12.73
C ASP A 175 9.92 -12.58 12.80
N ALA A 176 9.10 -12.09 11.86
CA ALA A 176 7.75 -12.60 11.59
C ALA A 176 7.74 -13.92 10.78
N GLY A 177 8.92 -14.50 10.53
CA GLY A 177 9.08 -15.80 9.90
C GLY A 177 9.06 -15.77 8.37
N TRP A 178 9.51 -14.67 7.77
CA TRP A 178 9.58 -14.54 6.30
C TRP A 178 10.98 -14.21 5.81
N LYS A 179 11.34 -14.83 4.70
CA LYS A 179 12.47 -14.43 3.85
C LYS A 179 11.95 -14.07 2.47
N ILE A 180 12.32 -12.89 1.99
CA ILE A 180 11.96 -12.37 0.68
C ILE A 180 13.25 -12.28 -0.15
N VAL A 181 13.41 -13.15 -1.13
CA VAL A 181 14.59 -13.19 -2.02
C VAL A 181 14.35 -12.30 -3.22
N LEU A 182 15.33 -11.46 -3.58
CA LEU A 182 15.20 -10.39 -4.56
C LEU A 182 16.19 -10.54 -5.71
N ASP A 183 15.72 -10.40 -6.95
CA ASP A 183 16.59 -10.38 -8.13
C ASP A 183 17.38 -9.08 -8.33
N ARG A 184 16.91 -7.97 -7.77
CA ARG A 184 17.54 -6.65 -7.96
C ARG A 184 17.78 -5.91 -6.65
N GLY A 185 17.51 -6.57 -5.53
CA GLY A 185 17.43 -5.88 -4.24
C GLY A 185 16.30 -4.85 -4.27
N LEU A 186 16.53 -3.68 -3.68
CA LEU A 186 15.56 -2.60 -3.66
C LEU A 186 15.54 -1.78 -4.97
N ASP A 187 16.54 -1.90 -5.84
CA ASP A 187 16.65 -1.09 -7.06
C ASP A 187 15.81 -1.62 -8.24
N ILE A 188 14.48 -1.70 -8.04
CA ILE A 188 13.50 -2.24 -9.00
C ILE A 188 12.90 -1.19 -9.94
N PHE A 189 13.10 0.10 -9.69
CA PHE A 189 12.55 1.18 -10.49
C PHE A 189 13.55 1.68 -11.54
N GLN A 190 13.06 2.02 -12.72
CA GLN A 190 13.84 2.74 -13.73
C GLN A 190 14.13 4.16 -13.26
N ALA A 191 15.22 4.73 -13.75
CA ALA A 191 15.53 6.13 -13.52
C ALA A 191 14.38 7.02 -14.03
N PRO A 192 14.00 8.09 -13.31
CA PRO A 192 13.01 9.03 -13.79
C PRO A 192 13.42 9.59 -15.15
N LEU A 193 12.46 9.65 -16.09
CA LEU A 193 12.63 10.45 -17.30
C LEU A 193 12.79 11.90 -16.86
N ARG A 194 13.96 12.49 -17.10
CA ARG A 194 14.18 13.92 -16.85
C ARG A 194 13.15 14.70 -17.69
N ARG A 195 12.23 15.36 -17.00
CA ARG A 195 11.29 16.31 -17.57
C ARG A 195 11.34 17.56 -16.72
N ASP A 196 11.22 18.72 -17.36
CA ASP A 196 11.02 19.97 -16.65
C ASP A 196 9.61 19.94 -16.03
N GLY A 197 9.50 20.12 -14.71
CA GLY A 197 8.23 20.18 -13.98
C GLY A 197 7.97 19.02 -13.02
N PHE A 198 6.72 18.91 -12.56
CA PHE A 198 6.28 17.93 -11.55
C PHE A 198 5.97 16.56 -12.16
N SER A 199 6.37 15.48 -11.49
CA SER A 199 5.96 14.12 -11.87
C SER A 199 5.41 13.33 -10.68
N LEU A 200 4.33 12.58 -10.91
CA LEU A 200 3.78 11.67 -9.89
C LEU A 200 4.81 10.62 -9.45
N SER A 201 5.71 10.21 -10.35
CA SER A 201 6.77 9.24 -10.07
C SER A 201 7.76 9.70 -9.00
N ASP A 202 7.82 11.01 -8.73
CA ASP A 202 8.77 11.58 -7.76
C ASP A 202 8.42 11.17 -6.33
N ARG A 203 7.13 10.99 -6.05
CA ARG A 203 6.59 10.68 -4.73
C ARG A 203 5.81 9.37 -4.64
N LEU A 204 5.24 8.90 -5.75
CA LEU A 204 4.41 7.69 -5.79
C LEU A 204 5.15 6.58 -6.55
N GLN A 205 5.47 5.49 -5.85
CA GLN A 205 6.21 4.36 -6.42
C GLN A 205 5.42 3.68 -7.54
N GLU A 206 4.10 3.60 -7.39
CA GLU A 206 3.17 2.99 -8.35
C GLU A 206 3.19 3.71 -9.71
N HIS A 207 3.67 4.96 -9.77
CA HIS A 207 3.80 5.73 -11.01
C HIS A 207 5.18 5.59 -11.68
N ARG A 208 6.13 4.88 -11.06
CA ARG A 208 7.48 4.63 -11.59
C ARG A 208 7.47 3.40 -12.50
N MET A 209 8.22 3.46 -13.59
CA MET A 209 8.40 2.31 -14.47
C MET A 209 9.34 1.30 -13.82
N LEU A 210 9.01 0.02 -13.92
CA LEU A 210 9.81 -1.07 -13.37
C LEU A 210 10.93 -1.48 -14.31
N LYS A 211 12.09 -1.84 -13.74
CA LYS A 211 13.05 -2.76 -14.36
C LYS A 211 12.42 -4.16 -14.33
N GLY A 212 12.80 -5.09 -15.20
CA GLY A 212 12.37 -6.49 -15.02
C GLY A 212 13.02 -7.09 -13.77
N PHE A 213 12.27 -7.79 -12.91
CA PHE A 213 12.79 -8.44 -11.71
C PHE A 213 11.92 -9.62 -11.28
N TYR A 214 12.42 -10.42 -10.33
CA TYR A 214 11.60 -11.38 -9.58
C TYR A 214 11.71 -11.16 -8.07
N VAL A 215 10.70 -11.67 -7.36
CA VAL A 215 10.67 -11.80 -5.90
C VAL A 215 10.26 -13.23 -5.56
N THR A 216 10.92 -13.84 -4.59
CA THR A 216 10.50 -15.12 -4.02
C THR A 216 10.18 -14.96 -2.53
N TYR A 217 8.97 -15.31 -2.12
CA TYR A 217 8.56 -15.35 -0.72
C TYR A 217 8.75 -16.76 -0.16
N VAL A 218 9.43 -16.87 0.98
CA VAL A 218 9.77 -18.12 1.66
C VAL A 218 9.39 -18.02 3.13
N ARG A 219 8.65 -19.01 3.64
CA ARG A 219 8.34 -19.11 5.06
C ARG A 219 9.55 -19.70 5.80
N LEU A 220 9.99 -19.03 6.85
CA LEU A 220 10.99 -19.56 7.78
C LEU A 220 10.24 -20.37 8.85
N GLY A 221 10.60 -21.65 8.98
CA GLY A 221 9.98 -22.61 9.90
C GLY A 221 10.33 -22.39 11.36
#